data_AF-A0A3D5I9C3-F1
#
_entry.id   AF-A0A3D5I9C3-F1
#
_cell.length_a   1.000
_cell.length_b   1.000
_cell.length_c   1.000
_cell.angle_alpha   90.00
_cell.angle_beta   90.00
_cell.angle_gamma   90.00
#
_symmetry.space_group_name_H-M   'P 1'
#
loop_
_entity.id
_entity.type
_entity.pdbx_description
1 polymer ?
#
loop_
_entity_poly.entity_id
_entity_poly.type
_entity_poly.pdbx_seq_one_letter_code
_entity_poly.pdbx_strand_id
1 'polypeptide(L)'
;MPNTTNNTQNSTNALGEITALKSLLADSDYSILKTLEGLLACTSATGIIAFLKDVTADIKDIATKRAEWRARINELEEQFPDLAKGGS
;
A
#
# COMPACT_ATOMS: atom_id res chain seq x y z
N MET A 1 -9.89 33.53 -15.41
CA MET A 1 -10.06 32.86 -14.10
C MET A 1 -9.82 31.37 -14.34
N PRO A 2 -8.93 30.69 -13.60
CA PRO A 2 -8.80 29.24 -13.72
C PRO A 2 -10.10 28.59 -13.25
N ASN A 3 -10.57 27.58 -13.97
CA ASN A 3 -11.87 26.96 -13.80
C ASN A 3 -11.98 26.23 -12.44
N THR A 4 -12.61 26.86 -11.45
CA THR A 4 -12.73 26.39 -10.06
C THR A 4 -13.41 25.02 -9.96
N THR A 5 -14.37 24.72 -10.85
CA THR A 5 -15.08 23.44 -10.92
C THR A 5 -14.15 22.27 -11.24
N ASN A 6 -13.16 22.48 -12.11
CA ASN A 6 -12.19 21.44 -12.45
C ASN A 6 -11.28 21.12 -11.25
N ASN A 7 -10.96 22.12 -10.42
CA ASN A 7 -10.08 21.92 -9.27
C ASN A 7 -10.78 21.10 -8.16
N THR A 8 -12.06 21.36 -7.88
CA THR A 8 -12.84 20.61 -6.88
C THR A 8 -13.11 19.15 -7.30
N GLN A 9 -13.37 18.91 -8.59
CA GLN A 9 -13.54 17.55 -9.10
C GLN A 9 -12.21 16.76 -9.03
N ASN A 10 -11.10 17.41 -9.37
CA ASN A 10 -9.78 16.77 -9.32
C ASN A 10 -9.37 16.41 -7.89
N SER A 11 -9.61 17.28 -6.91
CA SER A 11 -9.31 16.98 -5.51
C SER A 11 -10.21 15.88 -4.94
N THR A 12 -11.48 15.81 -5.35
CA THR A 12 -12.39 14.71 -4.96
C THR A 12 -11.92 13.37 -5.50
N ASN A 13 -11.50 13.32 -6.77
CA ASN A 13 -10.95 12.10 -7.38
C ASN A 13 -9.65 11.68 -6.69
N ALA A 14 -8.75 12.64 -6.41
CA ALA A 14 -7.50 12.38 -5.70
C ALA A 14 -7.75 11.82 -4.29
N LEU A 15 -8.73 12.34 -3.55
CA LEU A 15 -9.10 11.81 -2.24
C LEU A 15 -9.61 10.36 -2.33
N GLY A 16 -10.44 10.06 -3.32
CA GLY A 16 -10.91 8.69 -3.59
C GLY A 16 -9.76 7.73 -3.88
N GLU A 17 -8.81 8.15 -4.70
CA GLU A 17 -7.61 7.37 -5.03
C GLU A 17 -6.71 7.15 -3.80
N ILE A 18 -6.41 8.21 -3.02
CA ILE A 18 -5.65 8.10 -1.77
C ILE A 18 -6.31 7.12 -0.80
N THR A 19 -7.64 7.18 -0.65
CA THR A 19 -8.40 6.29 0.24
C THR A 19 -8.28 4.83 -0.22
N ALA A 20 -8.44 4.57 -1.51
CA ALA A 20 -8.28 3.22 -2.07
C ALA A 20 -6.85 2.68 -1.89
N LEU A 21 -5.83 3.50 -2.16
CA LEU A 21 -4.43 3.11 -1.99
C LEU A 21 -4.07 2.85 -0.52
N LYS A 22 -4.58 3.66 0.42
CA LYS A 22 -4.41 3.42 1.87
C LYS A 22 -5.08 2.11 2.31
N SER A 23 -6.25 1.77 1.73
CA SER A 23 -6.88 0.46 1.96
C SER A 23 -6.01 -0.70 1.46
N LEU A 24 -5.45 -0.59 0.25
CA LEU A 24 -4.53 -1.61 -0.29
C LEU A 24 -3.26 -1.77 0.55
N LEU A 25 -2.74 -0.68 1.11
CA LEU A 25 -1.64 -0.73 2.08
C LEU A 25 -2.03 -1.52 3.34
N ALA A 26 -3.21 -1.28 3.91
CA ALA A 26 -3.70 -2.02 5.07
C ALA A 26 -3.96 -3.50 4.77
N ASP A 27 -4.58 -3.82 3.63
CA ASP A 27 -4.82 -5.20 3.21
C ASP A 27 -3.51 -5.97 3.00
N SER A 28 -2.50 -5.30 2.43
CA SER A 28 -1.18 -5.92 2.26
C SER A 28 -0.41 -6.10 3.57
N ASP A 29 -0.68 -5.30 4.61
CA ASP A 29 -0.11 -5.53 5.95
C ASP A 29 -0.61 -6.87 6.53
N TYR A 30 -1.88 -7.20 6.35
CA TYR A 30 -2.43 -8.49 6.75
C TYR A 30 -1.72 -9.66 6.05
N SER A 31 -1.50 -9.58 4.73
CA SER A 31 -0.79 -10.61 3.97
C SER A 31 0.66 -10.81 4.43
N ILE A 32 1.36 -9.72 4.76
CA ILE A 32 2.73 -9.79 5.32
C ILE A 32 2.70 -10.47 6.70
N LEU A 33 1.78 -10.07 7.58
CA LEU A 33 1.64 -10.67 8.90
C LEU A 33 1.33 -12.18 8.81
N LYS A 34 0.43 -12.58 7.90
CA LYS A 34 0.13 -13.99 7.64
C LYS A 34 1.36 -14.78 7.20
N THR A 35 2.20 -14.17 6.38
CA THR A 35 3.45 -14.78 5.93
C THR A 35 4.45 -14.93 7.08
N LEU A 36 4.52 -13.95 7.98
CA LEU A 36 5.35 -14.04 9.20
C LEU A 36 4.83 -15.11 10.16
N GLU A 37 3.52 -15.24 10.35
CA GLU A 37 2.92 -16.34 11.12
C GLU A 37 3.34 -17.70 10.58
N GLY A 38 3.28 -17.88 9.25
CA GLY A 38 3.71 -19.13 8.59
C GLY A 38 5.20 -19.43 8.80
N LEU A 39 6.05 -18.41 8.73
CA LEU A 39 7.48 -18.54 9.02
C LEU A 39 7.72 -18.98 10.48
N LEU A 40 7.05 -18.35 11.43
CA LEU A 40 7.18 -18.66 12.87
C LEU A 40 6.61 -20.04 13.23
N ALA A 41 5.66 -20.55 12.44
CA ALA A 41 5.13 -21.90 12.61
C ALA A 41 6.08 -23.00 12.13
N CYS A 42 7.15 -22.67 11.40
CA CYS A 42 8.12 -23.65 10.93
C CYS A 42 8.95 -24.20 12.11
N THR A 43 8.97 -25.54 12.26
CA THR A 43 9.67 -26.23 13.38
C THR A 43 11.06 -26.74 13.02
N SER A 44 11.53 -26.52 11.79
CA SER A 44 12.85 -26.98 11.34
C SER A 44 13.48 -26.03 10.32
N ALA A 45 14.81 -26.04 10.25
CA ALA A 45 15.56 -25.25 9.27
C ALA A 45 15.17 -25.59 7.81
N THR A 46 14.95 -26.87 7.50
CA THR A 46 14.50 -27.28 6.17
C THR A 46 13.10 -26.76 5.85
N GLY A 47 12.19 -26.78 6.83
CA GLY A 47 10.85 -26.20 6.69
C GLY A 47 10.88 -24.70 6.44
N ILE A 48 11.74 -23.97 7.16
CA ILE A 48 11.96 -22.53 6.94
C ILE A 48 12.44 -22.26 5.51
N ILE A 49 13.42 -23.02 5.03
CA ILE A 49 13.96 -22.85 3.67
C ILE A 49 12.89 -23.11 2.61
N ALA A 50 12.06 -24.15 2.78
CA ALA A 50 10.96 -24.44 1.86
C ALA A 50 9.92 -23.32 1.86
N PHE A 51 9.47 -22.91 3.05
CA PHE A 51 8.50 -21.82 3.19
C PHE A 51 9.00 -20.52 2.54
N LEU A 52 10.25 -20.12 2.81
CA LEU A 52 10.83 -18.92 2.22
C LEU A 52 10.87 -19.00 0.69
N LYS A 53 11.21 -20.16 0.11
CA LYS A 53 11.19 -20.34 -1.35
C LYS A 53 9.80 -20.10 -1.95
N ASP A 54 8.76 -20.54 -1.25
CA ASP A 54 7.37 -20.43 -1.73
C ASP A 54 6.87 -18.99 -1.68
N VAL A 55 7.22 -18.22 -0.64
CA VAL A 55 6.66 -16.87 -0.41
C VAL A 55 7.53 -15.72 -0.92
N THR A 56 8.79 -15.95 -1.27
CA THR A 56 9.73 -14.86 -1.61
C THR A 56 9.26 -14.01 -2.79
N ALA A 57 8.71 -14.63 -3.83
CA ALA A 57 8.22 -13.91 -5.00
C ALA A 57 7.03 -12.99 -4.64
N ASP A 58 6.09 -13.51 -3.86
CA ASP A 58 4.89 -12.79 -3.43
C ASP A 58 5.24 -11.63 -2.50
N ILE A 59 6.13 -11.84 -1.52
CA ILE A 59 6.60 -10.75 -0.64
C ILE A 59 7.27 -9.66 -1.47
N LYS A 60 8.08 -10.02 -2.46
CA LYS A 60 8.76 -9.04 -3.33
C LYS A 60 7.76 -8.22 -4.14
N ASP A 61 6.74 -8.86 -4.70
CA ASP A 61 5.67 -8.19 -5.44
C ASP A 61 4.89 -7.23 -4.53
N ILE A 62 4.50 -7.69 -3.33
CA ILE A 62 3.84 -6.86 -2.32
C ILE A 62 4.70 -5.65 -1.95
N ALA A 63 6.00 -5.85 -1.70
CA ALA A 63 6.91 -4.76 -1.35
C ALA A 63 7.02 -3.71 -2.47
N THR A 64 7.05 -4.16 -3.73
CA THR A 64 7.12 -3.29 -4.91
C THR A 64 5.84 -2.47 -5.05
N LYS A 65 4.67 -3.12 -5.05
CA LYS A 65 3.37 -2.46 -5.11
C LYS A 65 3.17 -1.46 -3.98
N ARG A 66 3.57 -1.80 -2.76
CA ARG A 66 3.49 -0.89 -1.60
C ARG A 66 4.36 0.36 -1.78
N ALA A 67 5.53 0.24 -2.42
CA ALA A 67 6.36 1.40 -2.72
C ALA A 67 5.71 2.30 -3.78
N GLU A 68 5.13 1.71 -4.82
CA GLU A 68 4.40 2.43 -5.88
C GLU A 68 3.17 3.16 -5.31
N TRP A 69 2.36 2.50 -4.48
CA TRP A 69 1.18 3.11 -3.86
C TRP A 69 1.56 4.27 -2.94
N ARG A 70 2.63 4.14 -2.15
CA ARG A 70 3.13 5.23 -1.30
C ARG A 70 3.63 6.40 -2.12
N ALA A 71 4.38 6.14 -3.19
CA ALA A 71 4.83 7.19 -4.10
C ALA A 71 3.64 7.95 -4.71
N ARG A 72 2.59 7.23 -5.13
CA ARG A 72 1.39 7.83 -5.69
C ARG A 72 0.58 8.63 -4.67
N ILE A 73 0.45 8.13 -3.44
CA ILE A 73 -0.17 8.90 -2.34
C ILE A 73 0.58 10.21 -2.12
N ASN A 74 1.92 10.15 -2.00
CA ASN A 74 2.73 11.35 -1.77
C ASN A 74 2.59 12.36 -2.92
N GLU A 75 2.57 11.89 -4.18
CA GLU A 75 2.37 12.73 -5.36
C GLU A 75 1.00 13.44 -5.32
N LEU A 76 -0.06 12.72 -4.96
CA LEU A 76 -1.42 13.27 -4.85
C LEU A 76 -1.55 14.24 -3.67
N GLU A 77 -0.92 13.93 -2.52
CA GLU A 77 -0.90 14.80 -1.35
C GLU A 77 -0.06 16.07 -1.61
N GLU A 78 0.98 16.02 -2.45
CA GLU A 78 1.73 17.21 -2.90
C GLU A 78 0.90 18.06 -3.87
N GLN A 79 0.20 17.44 -4.82
CA GLN A 79 -0.69 18.14 -5.77
C GLN A 79 -1.91 18.76 -5.07
N PHE A 80 -2.40 18.14 -3.99
CA PHE A 80 -3.56 18.58 -3.22
C PHE A 80 -3.25 18.58 -1.70
N PRO A 81 -2.50 19.58 -1.20
CA PRO A 81 -2.01 19.62 0.18
C PRO A 81 -3.10 19.56 1.26
N ASP A 82 -4.31 20.00 0.95
CA ASP A 82 -5.45 19.94 1.87
C ASP A 82 -5.91 18.48 2.15
N LEU A 83 -5.59 17.53 1.27
CA LEU A 83 -5.93 16.11 1.44
C LEU A 83 -4.99 15.36 2.38
N ALA A 84 -3.77 15.86 2.59
CA ALA A 84 -2.77 15.24 3.47
C ALA A 84 -3.22 15.22 4.95
N LYS A 85 -4.17 16.09 5.33
CA LYS A 85 -4.66 16.24 6.71
C LYS A 85 -5.82 15.29 7.07
N GLY A 86 -6.31 14.49 6.13
CA GLY A 86 -7.53 13.70 6.27
C GLY A 86 -7.39 12.28 6.83
N GLY A 87 -6.19 11.86 7.24
CA GLY A 87 -5.97 10.50 7.79
C GLY A 87 -5.55 10.53 9.25
N SER A 88 -6.53 10.53 10.16
CA SER A 88 -6.36 10.17 11.58
C SER A 88 -7.24 8.97 11.89
#